data_AF-A0A651GCW9-F1
#
_entry.id   AF-A0A651GCW9-F1
#
_cell.length_a   1.000
_cell.length_b   1.000
_cell.length_c   1.000
_cell.angle_alpha   90.00
_cell.angle_beta   90.00
_cell.angle_gamma   90.00
#
_symmetry.space_group_name_H-M   'P 1'
#
loop_
_entity.id
_entity.type
_entity.pdbx_description
1 polymer ?
#
loop_
_entity_poly.entity_id
_entity_poly.type
_entity_poly.pdbx_seq_one_letter_code
_entity_poly.pdbx_strand_id
1 'polypeptide(L)'
;MQHTLYDRFGWGQDVEAYSILLPSDWSVSGKVAWGGAPNAPTCMAVDPQLIMSAHSPDGLWGFEIMPAPAVSYMAMSRFAPNPLPFDTGDLGVREANETLARQWHIPRSFCRVTPNITIEGLVEEALLSNLRPNSRVLSREPLPELREQLQRTLDRQTPIPNMQEEALAFLYTITFDTPNGPVVEELAIFASNTLTNNPSYDGTSLQQAMMTAQPVFALRYPPGRKSEADPLMMVIVNSLRSNPRWDAAMARHNAEMNQIAVRGAEDRSKIWAETSRAVSDIQMEGWRTRVESSDRMIALSSDQIREVTPVKDPATGQEFELPNTYSTFYRNPQGEFLMSADPNFRASELFPHENWTRLEDNPR
;
A
#
# COMPACT_ATOMS: atom_id res chain seq x y z
N MET A 1 39.79 15.81 -16.59
CA MET A 1 39.95 16.42 -15.24
C MET A 1 39.05 15.66 -14.27
N GLN A 2 39.51 15.46 -13.03
CA GLN A 2 38.67 14.84 -12.00
C GLN A 2 37.75 15.89 -11.38
N HIS A 3 36.46 15.58 -11.32
CA HIS A 3 35.44 16.37 -10.65
C HIS A 3 34.93 15.59 -9.44
N THR A 4 34.82 16.26 -8.30
CA THR A 4 34.30 15.71 -7.06
C THR A 4 32.89 16.24 -6.81
N LEU A 5 31.97 15.35 -6.46
CA LEU A 5 30.57 15.62 -6.17
C LEU A 5 30.30 15.37 -4.69
N TYR A 6 29.57 16.30 -4.08
CA TYR A 6 29.34 16.32 -2.63
C TYR A 6 27.89 16.02 -2.29
N ASP A 7 27.69 15.23 -1.25
CA ASP A 7 26.45 15.13 -0.50
C ASP A 7 26.40 16.25 0.53
N ARG A 8 25.51 17.21 0.30
CA ARG A 8 25.35 18.39 1.16
C ARG A 8 24.17 18.30 2.11
N PHE A 9 23.38 17.22 2.02
CA PHE A 9 22.10 17.12 2.71
C PHE A 9 22.08 15.97 3.72
N GLY A 10 22.77 14.86 3.44
CA GLY A 10 22.66 13.64 4.23
C GLY A 10 23.28 13.70 5.62
N TRP A 11 24.31 14.53 5.83
CA TRP A 11 25.24 14.37 6.97
C TRP A 11 25.44 15.63 7.82
N GLY A 12 24.62 16.68 7.61
CA GLY A 12 24.78 17.97 8.30
C GLY A 12 26.06 18.75 7.96
N GLN A 13 26.87 18.21 7.04
CA GLN A 13 28.08 18.81 6.47
C GLN A 13 28.28 18.27 5.05
N ASP A 14 29.07 18.98 4.24
CA ASP A 14 29.46 18.52 2.92
C ASP A 14 30.38 17.30 3.02
N VAL A 15 29.95 16.18 2.43
CA VAL A 15 30.72 14.94 2.35
C VAL A 15 30.97 14.62 0.88
N GLU A 16 32.22 14.39 0.49
CA GLU A 16 32.53 13.88 -0.84
C GLU A 16 31.86 12.51 -1.03
N ALA A 17 30.96 12.42 -2.00
CA ALA A 17 30.18 11.22 -2.28
C ALA A 17 30.70 10.48 -3.51
N TYR A 18 31.05 11.23 -4.57
CA TYR A 18 31.51 10.64 -5.83
C TYR A 18 32.64 11.46 -6.46
N SER A 19 33.43 10.79 -7.30
CA SER A 19 34.36 11.43 -8.22
C SER A 19 34.19 10.85 -9.63
N ILE A 20 34.45 11.67 -10.64
CA ILE A 20 34.29 11.30 -12.05
C ILE A 20 35.29 12.07 -12.93
N LEU A 21 35.75 11.45 -14.01
CA LEU A 21 36.59 12.09 -15.03
C LEU A 21 35.71 12.66 -16.14
N LEU A 22 35.85 13.97 -16.39
CA LEU A 22 35.20 14.68 -17.48
C LEU A 22 36.23 15.52 -18.25
N PRO A 23 35.96 15.94 -19.50
CA PRO A 23 36.81 16.90 -20.19
C PRO A 23 36.95 18.20 -19.38
N SER A 24 38.15 18.79 -19.36
CA SER A 24 38.49 19.90 -18.46
C SER A 24 37.77 21.21 -18.78
N ASP A 25 37.30 21.36 -20.01
CA ASP A 25 36.59 22.53 -20.52
C ASP A 25 35.07 22.40 -20.35
N TRP A 26 34.56 21.27 -19.85
CA TRP A 26 33.14 21.08 -19.65
C TRP A 26 32.64 21.79 -18.39
N SER A 27 31.46 22.39 -18.51
CA SER A 27 30.69 22.87 -17.36
C SER A 27 30.06 21.68 -16.65
N VAL A 28 30.12 21.63 -15.32
CA VAL A 28 29.63 20.49 -14.52
C VAL A 28 28.76 20.99 -13.37
N SER A 29 27.60 20.38 -13.20
CA SER A 29 26.71 20.58 -12.07
C SER A 29 26.21 19.24 -11.57
N GLY A 30 26.16 19.03 -10.25
CA GLY A 30 25.66 17.77 -9.71
C GLY A 30 25.38 17.86 -8.22
N LYS A 31 24.53 16.95 -7.76
CA LYS A 31 24.14 16.82 -6.36
C LYS A 31 23.76 15.38 -6.03
N VAL A 32 23.90 15.04 -4.76
CA VAL A 32 23.23 13.88 -4.18
C VAL A 32 21.84 14.32 -3.71
N ALA A 33 20.79 13.73 -4.28
CA ALA A 33 19.41 14.05 -3.99
C ALA A 33 18.77 12.96 -3.12
N TRP A 34 18.38 13.33 -1.91
CA TRP A 34 17.68 12.46 -0.97
C TRP A 34 16.16 12.51 -1.20
N GLY A 35 15.49 11.35 -1.10
CA GLY A 35 14.03 11.31 -1.15
C GLY A 35 13.39 12.05 0.01
N GLY A 36 12.25 12.70 -0.26
CA GLY A 36 11.52 13.50 0.73
C GLY A 36 12.02 14.93 0.90
N ALA A 37 13.14 15.33 0.28
CA ALA A 37 13.53 16.74 0.22
C ALA A 37 12.55 17.55 -0.66
N PRO A 38 12.25 18.83 -0.33
CA PRO A 38 11.41 19.68 -1.16
C PRO A 38 11.93 19.75 -2.61
N ASN A 39 11.10 19.39 -3.58
CA ASN A 39 11.46 19.29 -5.02
C ASN A 39 12.47 18.16 -5.37
N ALA A 40 12.58 17.12 -4.55
CA ALA A 40 13.32 15.91 -4.93
C ALA A 40 12.59 15.22 -6.11
N PRO A 41 13.28 14.94 -7.22
CA PRO A 41 12.65 14.33 -8.41
C PRO A 41 12.34 12.84 -8.26
N THR A 42 12.53 12.27 -7.06
CA THR A 42 12.58 10.82 -6.80
C THR A 42 11.23 10.25 -6.38
N CYS A 43 10.89 9.07 -6.88
CA CYS A 43 9.60 8.38 -6.64
C CYS A 43 9.52 7.65 -5.31
N MET A 44 9.74 8.38 -4.21
CA MET A 44 9.88 7.84 -2.85
C MET A 44 11.16 7.02 -2.62
N ALA A 45 12.22 7.25 -3.41
CA ALA A 45 13.51 6.61 -3.18
C ALA A 45 14.02 7.01 -1.77
N VAL A 46 13.99 6.07 -0.83
CA VAL A 46 14.65 6.20 0.47
C VAL A 46 16.16 6.37 0.30
N ASP A 47 16.70 5.78 -0.78
CA ASP A 47 18.11 5.91 -1.12
C ASP A 47 18.40 7.20 -1.91
N PRO A 48 19.50 7.91 -1.57
CA PRO A 48 19.92 9.08 -2.30
C PRO A 48 20.36 8.75 -3.73
N GLN A 49 20.03 9.63 -4.67
CA GLN A 49 20.41 9.51 -6.07
C GLN A 49 21.47 10.55 -6.46
N LEU A 50 22.51 10.11 -7.16
CA LEU A 50 23.40 11.03 -7.85
C LEU A 50 22.68 11.59 -9.07
N ILE A 51 22.52 12.92 -9.12
CA ILE A 51 21.99 13.61 -10.29
C ILE A 51 23.04 14.62 -10.74
N MET A 52 23.44 14.55 -11.99
CA MET A 52 24.43 15.48 -12.54
C MET A 52 24.20 15.76 -14.01
N SER A 53 24.71 16.90 -14.45
CA SER A 53 24.81 17.29 -15.85
C SER A 53 26.18 17.87 -16.12
N ALA A 54 26.74 17.53 -17.27
CA ALA A 54 27.99 18.07 -17.76
C ALA A 54 27.85 18.39 -19.26
N HIS A 55 28.36 19.54 -19.69
CA HIS A 55 28.21 20.01 -21.08
C HIS A 55 29.49 20.66 -21.59
N SER A 56 29.80 20.42 -22.86
CA SER A 56 30.88 21.11 -23.58
C SER A 56 30.61 22.60 -23.74
N PRO A 57 31.65 23.42 -23.99
CA PRO A 57 31.49 24.85 -24.26
C PRO A 57 30.55 25.17 -25.43
N ASP A 58 30.51 24.31 -26.45
CA ASP A 58 29.60 24.45 -27.60
C ASP A 58 28.17 23.95 -27.31
N GLY A 59 27.93 23.34 -26.16
CA GLY A 59 26.63 22.79 -25.73
C GLY A 59 26.10 21.62 -26.56
N LEU A 60 26.87 21.11 -27.52
CA LEU A 60 26.46 20.00 -28.39
C LEU A 60 26.82 18.64 -27.81
N TRP A 61 27.82 18.59 -26.93
CA TRP A 61 28.17 17.40 -26.17
C TRP A 61 27.67 17.52 -24.74
N GLY A 62 27.27 16.39 -24.17
CA GLY A 62 26.94 16.35 -22.76
C GLY A 62 26.84 14.95 -22.20
N PHE A 63 26.93 14.88 -20.88
CA PHE A 63 26.71 13.68 -20.09
C PHE A 63 25.78 14.04 -18.93
N GLU A 64 24.72 13.27 -18.73
CA GLU A 64 23.79 13.47 -17.63
C GLU A 64 23.56 12.15 -16.89
N ILE A 65 23.50 12.23 -15.56
CA ILE A 65 22.89 11.18 -14.73
C ILE A 65 21.54 11.75 -14.29
N MET A 66 20.49 11.26 -14.93
CA MET A 66 19.13 11.74 -14.72
C MET A 66 18.48 11.02 -13.54
N PRO A 67 17.46 11.63 -12.91
CA PRO A 67 16.69 10.98 -11.85
C PRO A 67 16.05 9.69 -12.34
N ALA A 68 15.85 8.75 -11.41
CA ALA A 68 15.24 7.48 -11.74
C ALA A 68 13.71 7.62 -11.91
N PRO A 69 13.13 7.39 -13.10
CA PRO A 69 11.69 7.39 -13.28
C PRO A 69 11.04 6.15 -12.67
N ALA A 70 9.73 6.26 -12.38
CA ALA A 70 8.91 5.12 -12.00
C ALA A 70 7.49 5.24 -12.57
N VAL A 71 6.91 4.10 -12.95
CA VAL A 71 5.49 3.98 -13.26
C VAL A 71 4.83 2.93 -12.39
N SER A 72 3.58 3.16 -11.97
CA SER A 72 2.81 2.22 -11.16
C SER A 72 1.37 2.17 -11.61
N TYR A 73 0.75 0.99 -11.52
CA TYR A 73 -0.66 0.81 -11.76
C TYR A 73 -1.21 -0.33 -10.91
N MET A 74 -2.39 -0.11 -10.35
CA MET A 74 -3.13 -1.14 -9.63
C MET A 74 -4.22 -1.68 -10.52
N ALA A 75 -4.39 -3.00 -10.54
CA ALA A 75 -5.43 -3.71 -11.26
C ALA A 75 -6.00 -4.82 -10.38
N MET A 76 -7.26 -5.20 -10.60
CA MET A 76 -7.78 -6.42 -9.99
C MET A 76 -7.27 -7.63 -10.76
N SER A 77 -6.69 -8.59 -10.04
CA SER A 77 -6.57 -9.96 -10.52
C SER A 77 -7.70 -10.79 -9.91
N ARG A 78 -8.70 -11.12 -10.74
CA ARG A 78 -9.87 -11.94 -10.34
C ARG A 78 -9.56 -13.40 -10.61
N PHE A 79 -9.50 -14.21 -9.55
CA PHE A 79 -9.39 -15.67 -9.68
C PHE A 79 -10.76 -16.37 -9.70
N ALA A 80 -11.86 -15.67 -9.40
CA ALA A 80 -13.23 -16.21 -9.43
C ALA A 80 -14.28 -15.17 -9.89
N PRO A 81 -15.41 -15.59 -10.47
CA PRO A 81 -16.55 -14.71 -10.74
C PRO A 81 -17.11 -14.13 -9.45
N ASN A 82 -17.26 -12.80 -9.39
CA ASN A 82 -17.86 -12.11 -8.24
C ASN A 82 -19.36 -12.49 -8.15
N PRO A 83 -19.86 -13.04 -7.03
CA PRO A 83 -21.28 -13.35 -6.86
C PRO A 83 -22.15 -12.11 -6.58
N LEU A 84 -21.55 -10.94 -6.39
CA LEU A 84 -22.27 -9.69 -6.13
C LEU A 84 -22.65 -8.96 -7.44
N PRO A 85 -23.86 -8.37 -7.52
CA PRO A 85 -24.37 -7.70 -8.72
C PRO A 85 -23.75 -6.32 -8.99
N PHE A 86 -22.84 -5.83 -8.12
CA PHE A 86 -22.11 -4.59 -8.30
C PHE A 86 -20.61 -4.85 -8.28
N ASP A 87 -19.91 -4.30 -9.26
CA ASP A 87 -18.47 -4.41 -9.38
C ASP A 87 -17.75 -3.40 -8.49
N THR A 88 -17.83 -3.60 -7.17
CA THR A 88 -17.18 -2.73 -6.17
C THR A 88 -15.66 -2.74 -6.28
N GLY A 89 -15.09 -3.80 -6.87
CA GLY A 89 -13.65 -3.93 -7.03
C GLY A 89 -13.07 -2.98 -8.08
N ASP A 90 -13.76 -2.74 -9.19
CA ASP A 90 -13.32 -1.78 -10.20
C ASP A 90 -13.35 -0.33 -9.70
N LEU A 91 -14.36 0.02 -8.88
CA LEU A 91 -14.41 1.33 -8.21
C LEU A 91 -13.25 1.48 -7.21
N GLY A 92 -12.97 0.44 -6.42
CA GLY A 92 -11.85 0.44 -5.47
C GLY A 92 -10.49 0.59 -6.16
N VAL A 93 -10.27 -0.06 -7.30
CA VAL A 93 -9.04 0.11 -8.09
C VAL A 93 -8.89 1.52 -8.64
N ARG A 94 -9.97 2.12 -9.14
CA ARG A 94 -9.94 3.50 -9.64
C ARG A 94 -9.58 4.46 -8.53
N GLU A 95 -10.24 4.37 -7.38
CA GLU A 95 -9.96 5.23 -6.22
C GLU A 95 -8.52 5.03 -5.71
N ALA A 96 -8.03 3.79 -5.70
CA ALA A 96 -6.65 3.49 -5.31
C ALA A 96 -5.63 4.13 -6.27
N ASN A 97 -5.83 3.99 -7.59
CA ASN A 97 -4.97 4.63 -8.59
C ASN A 97 -5.05 6.16 -8.54
N GLU A 98 -6.23 6.75 -8.34
CA GLU A 98 -6.39 8.19 -8.17
C GLU A 98 -5.68 8.70 -6.92
N THR A 99 -5.76 7.96 -5.82
CA THR A 99 -5.07 8.29 -4.57
C THR A 99 -3.56 8.23 -4.75
N LEU A 100 -3.06 7.19 -5.41
CA LEU A 100 -1.64 7.06 -5.73
C LEU A 100 -1.18 8.18 -6.68
N ALA A 101 -1.99 8.53 -7.67
CA ALA A 101 -1.68 9.61 -8.62
C ALA A 101 -1.56 10.96 -7.92
N ARG A 102 -2.44 11.27 -6.96
CA ARG A 102 -2.34 12.49 -6.13
C ARG A 102 -1.02 12.56 -5.34
N GLN A 103 -0.46 11.42 -4.95
CA GLN A 103 0.82 11.36 -4.23
C GLN A 103 2.02 11.42 -5.18
N TRP A 104 1.93 10.80 -6.36
CA TRP A 104 3.05 10.63 -7.27
C TRP A 104 3.19 11.75 -8.31
N HIS A 105 2.08 12.34 -8.76
CA HIS A 105 2.08 13.41 -9.78
C HIS A 105 2.40 14.78 -9.18
N ILE A 106 3.48 14.88 -8.43
CA ILE A 106 3.99 16.16 -7.91
C ILE A 106 4.80 16.89 -8.99
N PRO A 107 4.84 18.24 -9.00
CA PRO A 107 5.61 19.00 -9.97
C PRO A 107 7.08 18.56 -10.01
N ARG A 108 7.62 18.37 -11.22
CA ARG A 108 9.02 17.93 -11.49
C ARG A 108 9.38 16.51 -11.02
N SER A 109 8.40 15.69 -10.63
CA SER A 109 8.63 14.25 -10.42
C SER A 109 8.62 13.48 -11.75
N PHE A 110 9.38 12.38 -11.77
CA PHE A 110 9.42 11.41 -12.87
C PHE A 110 8.59 10.16 -12.55
N CYS A 111 7.56 10.34 -11.72
CA CYS A 111 6.73 9.29 -11.16
C CYS A 111 5.34 9.38 -11.78
N ARG A 112 4.83 8.32 -12.38
CA ARG A 112 3.50 8.34 -13.00
C ARG A 112 2.67 7.13 -12.58
N VAL A 113 1.43 7.40 -12.20
CA VAL A 113 0.40 6.37 -12.22
C VAL A 113 -0.18 6.31 -13.63
N THR A 114 0.03 5.20 -14.33
CA THR A 114 -0.40 5.00 -15.72
C THR A 114 -0.65 3.52 -15.98
N PRO A 115 -1.73 3.15 -16.70
CA PRO A 115 -1.96 1.75 -17.09
C PRO A 115 -0.89 1.23 -18.06
N ASN A 116 -0.08 2.11 -18.66
CA ASN A 116 1.02 1.74 -19.54
C ASN A 116 2.25 1.27 -18.73
N ILE A 117 2.18 0.06 -18.18
CA ILE A 117 3.30 -0.57 -17.44
C ILE A 117 4.24 -1.27 -18.42
N THR A 118 4.85 -0.48 -19.30
CA THR A 118 5.88 -0.92 -20.23
C THR A 118 7.09 0.02 -20.15
N ILE A 119 8.16 -0.33 -20.86
CA ILE A 119 9.34 0.52 -20.96
C ILE A 119 9.02 1.87 -21.62
N GLU A 120 8.06 1.92 -22.55
CA GLU A 120 7.55 3.15 -23.14
C GLU A 120 6.83 4.03 -22.13
N GLY A 121 5.98 3.46 -21.26
CA GLY A 121 5.38 4.23 -20.17
C GLY A 121 6.43 4.82 -19.23
N LEU A 122 7.45 4.04 -18.89
CA LEU A 122 8.55 4.49 -18.04
C LEU A 122 9.39 5.61 -18.67
N VAL A 123 9.82 5.42 -19.93
CA VAL A 123 10.75 6.35 -20.58
C VAL A 123 9.99 7.52 -21.21
N GLU A 124 8.95 7.27 -21.99
CA GLU A 124 8.32 8.31 -22.81
C GLU A 124 7.32 9.13 -21.99
N GLU A 125 6.47 8.49 -21.18
CA GLU A 125 5.47 9.20 -20.37
C GLU A 125 6.07 9.79 -19.09
N ALA A 126 6.95 9.07 -18.38
CA ALA A 126 7.45 9.53 -17.09
C ALA A 126 8.74 10.36 -17.21
N LEU A 127 9.69 10.00 -18.08
CA LEU A 127 10.98 10.67 -18.19
C LEU A 127 11.01 11.77 -19.28
N LEU A 128 10.80 11.41 -20.55
CA LEU A 128 10.98 12.29 -21.70
C LEU A 128 9.93 13.40 -21.76
N SER A 129 8.67 13.12 -21.43
CA SER A 129 7.61 14.15 -21.39
C SER A 129 7.99 15.38 -20.55
N ASN A 130 8.82 15.18 -19.51
CA ASN A 130 9.27 16.22 -18.61
C ASN A 130 10.66 16.77 -18.97
N LEU A 131 11.63 15.92 -19.26
CA LEU A 131 13.03 16.33 -19.49
C LEU A 131 13.32 16.75 -20.93
N ARG A 132 12.58 16.17 -21.88
CA ARG A 132 12.83 16.26 -23.33
C ARG A 132 11.50 16.29 -24.10
N PRO A 133 10.57 17.22 -23.80
CA PRO A 133 9.20 17.20 -24.35
C PRO A 133 9.13 17.27 -25.88
N ASN A 134 10.15 17.82 -26.54
CA ASN A 134 10.23 17.94 -28.00
C ASN A 134 11.15 16.89 -28.64
N SER A 135 11.54 15.85 -27.91
CA SER A 135 12.38 14.80 -28.46
C SER A 135 11.61 13.82 -29.32
N ARG A 136 12.32 13.23 -30.27
CA ARG A 136 11.83 12.13 -31.11
C ARG A 136 12.67 10.90 -30.84
N VAL A 137 12.01 9.80 -30.54
CA VAL A 137 12.67 8.49 -30.40
C VAL A 137 13.13 7.99 -31.77
N LEU A 138 14.40 7.62 -31.87
CA LEU A 138 15.03 7.04 -33.05
C LEU A 138 15.08 5.51 -32.97
N SER A 139 15.46 4.95 -31.81
CA SER A 139 15.52 3.50 -31.58
C SER A 139 15.29 3.15 -30.10
N ARG A 140 14.93 1.87 -29.88
CA ARG A 140 14.74 1.23 -28.58
C ARG A 140 15.40 -0.15 -28.66
N GLU A 141 16.61 -0.28 -28.14
CA GLU A 141 17.41 -1.50 -28.29
C GLU A 141 17.48 -2.24 -26.94
N PRO A 142 16.99 -3.50 -26.86
CA PRO A 142 17.15 -4.30 -25.64
C PRO A 142 18.63 -4.68 -25.43
N LEU A 143 19.05 -4.73 -24.17
CA LEU A 143 20.42 -5.09 -23.77
C LEU A 143 20.39 -6.43 -22.99
N PRO A 144 20.29 -7.59 -23.67
CA PRO A 144 19.98 -8.86 -23.04
C PRO A 144 21.05 -9.33 -22.05
N GLU A 145 22.33 -9.13 -22.33
CA GLU A 145 23.42 -9.54 -21.43
C GLU A 145 23.40 -8.75 -20.12
N LEU A 146 23.12 -7.44 -20.20
CA LEU A 146 22.98 -6.57 -19.03
C LEU A 146 21.71 -6.91 -18.25
N ARG A 147 20.60 -7.19 -18.95
CA ARG A 147 19.36 -7.68 -18.34
C ARG A 147 19.60 -8.95 -17.52
N GLU A 148 20.32 -9.93 -18.06
CA GLU A 148 20.65 -11.17 -17.34
C GLU A 148 21.56 -10.95 -16.13
N GLN A 149 22.51 -10.01 -16.22
CA GLN A 149 23.34 -9.65 -15.07
C GLN A 149 22.52 -8.98 -13.95
N LEU A 150 21.59 -8.09 -14.32
CA LEU A 150 20.67 -7.45 -13.39
C LEU A 150 19.74 -8.49 -12.75
N GLN A 151 19.15 -9.40 -13.54
CA GLN A 151 18.29 -10.45 -13.02
C GLN A 151 19.02 -11.32 -12.00
N ARG A 152 20.26 -11.73 -12.27
CA ARG A 152 21.08 -12.49 -11.30
C ARG A 152 21.34 -11.74 -10.00
N THR A 153 21.29 -10.41 -10.01
CA THR A 153 21.42 -9.59 -8.81
C THR A 153 20.12 -9.57 -8.02
N LEU A 154 18.97 -9.47 -8.70
CA LEU A 154 17.64 -9.58 -8.11
C LEU A 154 17.41 -10.97 -7.50
N ASP A 155 17.76 -12.04 -8.21
CA ASP A 155 17.57 -13.43 -7.77
C ASP A 155 18.37 -13.79 -6.50
N ARG A 156 19.41 -13.02 -6.17
CA ARG A 156 20.19 -13.20 -4.93
C ARG A 156 19.49 -12.61 -3.70
N GLN A 157 18.49 -11.76 -3.91
CA GLN A 157 17.71 -11.19 -2.82
C GLN A 157 16.75 -12.25 -2.27
N THR A 158 16.33 -12.07 -1.01
CA THR A 158 15.36 -13.00 -0.42
C THR A 158 14.00 -12.81 -1.10
N PRO A 159 13.39 -13.87 -1.66
CA PRO A 159 12.09 -13.75 -2.31
C PRO A 159 11.05 -13.21 -1.33
N ILE A 160 10.32 -12.17 -1.76
CA ILE A 160 9.19 -11.64 -1.01
C ILE A 160 7.93 -12.42 -1.43
N PRO A 161 7.17 -13.02 -0.51
CA PRO A 161 5.94 -13.72 -0.84
C PRO A 161 4.98 -12.85 -1.65
N ASN A 162 4.36 -13.43 -2.68
CA ASN A 162 3.43 -12.75 -3.60
C ASN A 162 4.03 -11.61 -4.43
N MET A 163 5.36 -11.48 -4.48
CA MET A 163 6.07 -10.53 -5.32
C MET A 163 6.85 -11.27 -6.41
N GLN A 164 6.75 -10.79 -7.65
CA GLN A 164 7.58 -11.22 -8.77
C GLN A 164 8.34 -10.00 -9.28
N GLU A 165 9.63 -10.17 -9.57
CA GLU A 165 10.47 -9.08 -10.06
C GLU A 165 11.26 -9.54 -11.29
N GLU A 166 11.27 -8.69 -12.33
CA GLU A 166 11.96 -8.93 -13.59
C GLU A 166 12.85 -7.73 -13.93
N ALA A 167 14.10 -7.99 -14.29
CA ALA A 167 15.02 -6.96 -14.76
C ALA A 167 14.75 -6.55 -16.22
N LEU A 168 14.96 -5.27 -16.51
CA LEU A 168 14.87 -4.65 -17.82
C LEU A 168 16.14 -3.84 -18.09
N ALA A 169 16.66 -3.92 -19.32
CA ALA A 169 17.81 -3.14 -19.75
C ALA A 169 17.65 -2.73 -21.22
N PHE A 170 17.72 -1.43 -21.50
CA PHE A 170 17.50 -0.86 -22.83
C PHE A 170 18.44 0.30 -23.11
N LEU A 171 18.83 0.45 -24.37
CA LEU A 171 19.44 1.65 -24.92
C LEU A 171 18.37 2.39 -25.75
N TYR A 172 18.02 3.60 -25.34
CA TYR A 172 17.14 4.48 -26.10
C TYR A 172 17.97 5.52 -26.83
N THR A 173 17.75 5.69 -28.12
CA THR A 173 18.35 6.80 -28.87
C THR A 173 17.26 7.80 -29.21
N ILE A 174 17.47 9.05 -28.85
CA ILE A 174 16.55 10.16 -29.15
C ILE A 174 17.27 11.28 -29.90
N THR A 175 16.51 12.15 -30.54
CA THR A 175 17.02 13.39 -31.13
C THR A 175 16.11 14.57 -30.80
N PHE A 176 16.71 15.74 -30.64
CA PHE A 176 16.01 17.00 -30.42
C PHE A 176 16.91 18.18 -30.79
N ASP A 177 16.30 19.35 -30.94
CA ASP A 177 17.02 20.60 -31.20
C ASP A 177 17.42 21.27 -29.88
N THR A 178 18.68 21.70 -29.81
CA THR A 178 19.18 22.61 -28.78
C THR A 178 19.33 24.02 -29.38
N PRO A 179 19.49 25.08 -28.56
CA PRO A 179 19.81 26.41 -29.07
C PRO A 179 21.08 26.46 -29.95
N ASN A 180 22.00 25.49 -29.78
CA ASN A 180 23.27 25.45 -30.50
C ASN A 180 23.25 24.49 -31.71
N GLY A 181 22.15 23.75 -31.91
CA GLY A 181 21.98 22.81 -33.03
C GLY A 181 21.29 21.50 -32.65
N PRO A 182 20.97 20.66 -33.64
CA PRO A 182 20.39 19.34 -33.42
C PRO A 182 21.39 18.42 -32.72
N VAL A 183 20.90 17.57 -31.84
CA VAL A 183 21.70 16.58 -31.11
C VAL A 183 21.06 15.19 -31.18
N VAL A 184 21.89 14.18 -30.99
CA VAL A 184 21.49 12.82 -30.65
C VAL A 184 21.84 12.57 -29.20
N GLU A 185 20.95 11.91 -28.46
CA GLU A 185 21.17 11.54 -27.07
C GLU A 185 20.85 10.05 -26.88
N GLU A 186 21.79 9.32 -26.29
CA GLU A 186 21.65 7.91 -25.95
C GLU A 186 21.40 7.77 -24.45
N LEU A 187 20.33 7.07 -24.08
CA LEU A 187 19.89 6.85 -22.71
C LEU A 187 20.04 5.36 -22.37
N ALA A 188 20.95 5.03 -21.47
CA ALA A 188 21.05 3.70 -20.90
C ALA A 188 20.05 3.57 -19.74
N ILE A 189 19.03 2.74 -19.93
CA ILE A 189 17.96 2.49 -18.99
C ILE A 189 18.15 1.12 -18.36
N PHE A 190 18.27 1.09 -17.04
CA PHE A 190 18.24 -0.13 -16.24
C PHE A 190 17.04 -0.03 -15.30
N ALA A 191 16.17 -1.02 -15.31
CA ALA A 191 14.94 -0.99 -14.53
C ALA A 191 14.57 -2.37 -14.01
N SER A 192 13.62 -2.42 -13.08
CA SER A 192 12.92 -3.64 -12.73
C SER A 192 11.40 -3.44 -12.82
N ASN A 193 10.71 -4.49 -13.23
CA ASN A 193 9.26 -4.60 -13.18
C ASN A 193 8.89 -5.50 -12.01
N THR A 194 8.09 -4.98 -11.09
CA THR A 194 7.61 -5.66 -9.89
C THR A 194 6.11 -5.86 -10.00
N LEU A 195 5.67 -7.11 -9.87
CA LEU A 195 4.26 -7.49 -9.73
C LEU A 195 4.02 -7.99 -8.32
N THR A 196 3.20 -7.27 -7.55
CA THR A 196 2.82 -7.65 -6.19
C THR A 196 1.34 -8.01 -6.15
N ASN A 197 1.02 -9.22 -5.70
CA ASN A 197 -0.35 -9.66 -5.49
C ASN A 197 -0.73 -9.49 -4.01
N ASN A 198 -1.70 -8.62 -3.74
CA ASN A 198 -2.24 -8.40 -2.40
C ASN A 198 -3.58 -9.16 -2.28
N PRO A 199 -3.61 -10.34 -1.63
CA PRO A 199 -4.83 -11.11 -1.47
C PRO A 199 -5.81 -10.39 -0.52
N SER A 200 -7.09 -10.42 -0.89
CA SER A 200 -8.20 -9.88 -0.11
C SER A 200 -9.01 -11.00 0.55
N TYR A 201 -9.69 -10.69 1.66
CA TYR A 201 -10.52 -11.65 2.41
C TYR A 201 -11.71 -12.20 1.61
N ASP A 202 -12.14 -11.50 0.57
CA ASP A 202 -13.23 -11.90 -0.34
C ASP A 202 -12.79 -12.84 -1.48
N GLY A 203 -11.52 -13.28 -1.47
CA GLY A 203 -10.96 -14.14 -2.51
C GLY A 203 -10.54 -13.39 -3.79
N THR A 204 -10.68 -12.06 -3.82
CA THR A 204 -10.07 -11.22 -4.86
C THR A 204 -8.59 -10.96 -4.54
N SER A 205 -7.83 -10.49 -5.53
CA SER A 205 -6.49 -9.97 -5.26
C SER A 205 -6.28 -8.65 -5.99
N LEU A 206 -5.74 -7.68 -5.26
CA LEU A 206 -5.28 -6.41 -5.83
C LEU A 206 -3.84 -6.63 -6.32
N GLN A 207 -3.67 -6.64 -7.64
CA GLN A 207 -2.36 -6.71 -8.25
C GLN A 207 -1.82 -5.29 -8.44
N GLN A 208 -0.63 -5.03 -7.91
CA GLN A 208 0.10 -3.81 -8.18
C GLN A 208 1.26 -4.14 -9.12
N ALA A 209 1.27 -3.49 -10.28
CA ALA A 209 2.38 -3.51 -11.20
C ALA A 209 3.16 -2.20 -11.07
N MET A 210 4.47 -2.30 -10.84
CA MET A 210 5.34 -1.14 -10.68
C MET A 210 6.62 -1.36 -11.47
N MET A 211 6.99 -0.40 -12.30
CA MET A 211 8.27 -0.39 -12.98
C MET A 211 9.12 0.77 -12.46
N THR A 212 10.32 0.47 -12.00
CA THR A 212 11.26 1.46 -11.44
C THR A 212 12.59 1.37 -12.15
N ALA A 213 13.08 2.49 -12.66
CA ALA A 213 14.43 2.58 -13.18
C ALA A 213 15.45 2.82 -12.06
N GLN A 214 16.71 2.59 -12.38
CA GLN A 214 17.86 3.24 -11.75
C GLN A 214 18.08 4.64 -12.37
N PRO A 215 18.94 5.50 -11.79
CA PRO A 215 19.33 6.74 -12.44
C PRO A 215 19.77 6.49 -13.89
N VAL A 216 19.23 7.29 -14.82
CA VAL A 216 19.42 7.08 -16.25
C VAL A 216 20.70 7.78 -16.70
N PHE A 217 21.59 7.02 -17.33
CA PHE A 217 22.81 7.58 -17.90
C PHE A 217 22.53 8.05 -19.33
N ALA A 218 22.79 9.32 -19.60
CA ALA A 218 22.57 9.95 -20.89
C ALA A 218 23.86 10.51 -21.46
N LEU A 219 24.13 10.24 -22.73
CA LEU A 219 25.20 10.88 -23.49
C LEU A 219 24.63 11.58 -24.70
N ARG A 220 24.95 12.86 -24.81
CA ARG A 220 24.57 13.72 -25.93
C ARG A 220 25.77 14.02 -26.80
N TYR A 221 25.56 13.99 -28.11
CA TYR A 221 26.57 14.31 -29.12
C TYR A 221 25.95 14.84 -30.42
N PRO A 222 26.72 15.54 -31.27
CA PRO A 222 26.26 15.97 -32.58
C PRO A 222 25.89 14.79 -33.50
N PRO A 223 24.86 14.92 -34.36
CA PRO A 223 24.50 13.88 -35.33
C PRO A 223 25.71 13.45 -36.17
N GLY A 224 25.87 12.14 -36.37
CA GLY A 224 26.97 11.56 -37.15
C GLY A 224 28.29 11.38 -36.40
N ARG A 225 28.38 11.75 -35.11
CA ARG A 225 29.62 11.65 -34.31
C ARG A 225 29.63 10.53 -33.27
N LYS A 226 28.81 9.49 -33.44
CA LYS A 226 28.72 8.36 -32.50
C LYS A 226 30.07 7.67 -32.24
N SER A 227 30.88 7.48 -33.30
CA SER A 227 32.20 6.85 -33.18
C SER A 227 33.17 7.58 -32.25
N GLU A 228 32.96 8.90 -32.04
CA GLU A 228 33.72 9.70 -31.08
C GLU A 228 33.06 9.73 -29.70
N ALA A 229 31.72 9.58 -29.65
CA ALA A 229 30.94 9.59 -28.43
C ALA A 229 31.08 8.31 -27.61
N ASP A 230 31.09 7.15 -28.26
CA ASP A 230 31.20 5.84 -27.61
C ASP A 230 32.44 5.71 -26.69
N PRO A 231 33.68 6.01 -27.15
CA PRO A 231 34.84 5.94 -26.27
C PRO A 231 34.80 6.99 -25.16
N LEU A 232 34.25 8.19 -25.42
CA LEU A 232 34.08 9.22 -24.39
C LEU A 232 33.15 8.74 -23.27
N MET A 233 32.01 8.15 -23.63
CA MET A 233 31.05 7.57 -22.68
C MET A 233 31.68 6.49 -21.81
N MET A 234 32.40 5.56 -22.44
CA MET A 234 33.09 4.50 -21.72
C MET A 234 34.09 5.06 -20.70
N VAL A 235 34.86 6.09 -21.05
CA VAL A 235 35.80 6.73 -20.12
C VAL A 235 35.06 7.38 -18.96
N ILE A 236 34.00 8.15 -19.25
CA ILE A 236 33.22 8.85 -18.24
C ILE A 236 32.57 7.86 -17.26
N VAL A 237 31.79 6.90 -17.77
CA VAL A 237 31.07 5.92 -16.95
C VAL A 237 32.04 5.05 -16.16
N ASN A 238 33.13 4.55 -16.77
CA ASN A 238 34.11 3.72 -16.06
C ASN A 238 34.97 4.50 -15.07
N SER A 239 34.92 5.84 -15.07
CA SER A 239 35.65 6.68 -14.13
C SER A 239 34.84 7.06 -12.89
N LEU A 240 33.52 6.83 -12.89
CA LEU A 240 32.68 7.11 -11.75
C LEU A 240 33.12 6.25 -10.56
N ARG A 241 33.50 6.88 -9.46
CA ARG A 241 33.91 6.22 -8.21
C ARG A 241 33.10 6.81 -7.06
N SER A 242 32.47 5.95 -6.28
CA SER A 242 31.93 6.35 -4.98
C SER A 242 33.06 6.52 -3.96
N ASN A 243 32.86 7.39 -2.98
CA ASN A 243 33.76 7.54 -1.85
C ASN A 243 33.50 6.42 -0.84
N PRO A 244 34.49 5.55 -0.52
CA PRO A 244 34.30 4.47 0.43
C PRO A 244 33.81 4.92 1.83
N ARG A 245 34.15 6.15 2.25
CA ARG A 245 33.67 6.70 3.52
C ARG A 245 32.18 7.04 3.46
N TRP A 246 31.73 7.56 2.33
CA TRP A 246 30.32 7.85 2.09
C TRP A 246 29.53 6.53 1.96
N ASP A 247 30.04 5.55 1.21
CA ASP A 247 29.43 4.22 1.09
C ASP A 247 29.28 3.53 2.46
N ALA A 248 30.31 3.58 3.29
CA ALA A 248 30.24 3.02 4.64
C ALA A 248 29.24 3.75 5.54
N ALA A 249 29.06 5.07 5.35
CA ALA A 249 28.06 5.84 6.07
C ALA A 249 26.64 5.48 5.61
N MET A 250 26.42 5.38 4.29
CA MET A 250 25.17 4.91 3.70
C MET A 250 24.82 3.49 4.13
N ALA A 251 25.78 2.56 4.14
CA ALA A 251 25.54 1.20 4.60
C ALA A 251 25.07 1.15 6.07
N ARG A 252 25.62 2.01 6.94
CA ARG A 252 25.16 2.14 8.33
C ARG A 252 23.76 2.74 8.39
N HIS A 253 23.51 3.83 7.66
CA HIS A 253 22.19 4.46 7.60
C HIS A 253 21.11 3.47 7.13
N ASN A 254 21.36 2.74 6.05
CA ASN A 254 20.43 1.75 5.51
C ASN A 254 20.21 0.59 6.49
N ALA A 255 21.24 0.15 7.22
CA ALA A 255 21.08 -0.86 8.26
C ALA A 255 20.19 -0.37 9.42
N GLU A 256 20.35 0.87 9.86
CA GLU A 256 19.52 1.48 10.91
C GLU A 256 18.06 1.64 10.45
N MET A 257 17.84 2.16 9.23
CA MET A 257 16.51 2.29 8.65
C MET A 257 15.80 0.94 8.48
N ASN A 258 16.53 -0.09 8.04
CA ASN A 258 15.99 -1.45 7.96
C ASN A 258 15.57 -1.99 9.34
N GLN A 259 16.37 -1.74 10.39
CA GLN A 259 15.99 -2.15 11.74
C GLN A 259 14.75 -1.41 12.27
N ILE A 260 14.59 -0.13 11.92
CA ILE A 260 13.40 0.66 12.27
C ILE A 260 12.18 0.11 11.52
N ALA A 261 12.32 -0.19 10.23
CA ALA A 261 11.25 -0.74 9.41
C ALA A 261 10.77 -2.11 9.94
N VAL A 262 11.70 -3.00 10.31
CA VAL A 262 11.38 -4.31 10.91
C VAL A 262 10.63 -4.15 12.22
N ARG A 263 11.14 -3.33 13.15
CA ARG A 263 10.45 -3.05 14.44
C ARG A 263 9.06 -2.46 14.23
N GLY A 264 8.94 -1.49 13.32
CA GLY A 264 7.65 -0.89 12.97
C GLY A 264 6.67 -1.89 12.35
N ALA A 265 7.16 -2.87 11.57
CA ALA A 265 6.33 -3.95 11.05
C ALA A 265 5.86 -4.89 12.17
N GLU A 266 6.74 -5.30 13.09
CA GLU A 266 6.39 -6.13 14.24
C GLU A 266 5.33 -5.48 15.13
N ASP A 267 5.48 -4.18 15.43
CA ASP A 267 4.51 -3.45 16.25
C ASP A 267 3.14 -3.34 15.55
N ARG A 268 3.12 -3.05 14.25
CA ARG A 268 1.87 -3.07 13.47
C ARG A 268 1.23 -4.45 13.42
N SER A 269 2.02 -5.51 13.30
CA SER A 269 1.52 -6.88 13.34
C SER A 269 0.90 -7.24 14.69
N LYS A 270 1.48 -6.77 15.81
CA LYS A 270 0.89 -6.94 17.15
C LYS A 270 -0.45 -6.22 17.27
N ILE A 271 -0.52 -4.95 16.87
CA ILE A 271 -1.75 -4.14 16.87
C ILE A 271 -2.82 -4.82 16.02
N TRP A 272 -2.46 -5.30 14.82
CA TRP A 272 -3.39 -6.00 13.93
C TRP A 272 -3.91 -7.30 14.56
N ALA A 273 -3.04 -8.08 15.21
CA ALA A 273 -3.43 -9.31 15.88
C ALA A 273 -4.38 -9.05 17.06
N GLU A 274 -4.12 -8.01 17.85
CA GLU A 274 -4.98 -7.58 18.96
C GLU A 274 -6.34 -7.09 18.45
N THR A 275 -6.34 -6.25 17.42
CA THR A 275 -7.56 -5.73 16.79
C THR A 275 -8.41 -6.87 16.21
N SER A 276 -7.76 -7.84 15.56
CA SER A 276 -8.46 -9.02 15.01
C SER A 276 -9.12 -9.87 16.10
N ARG A 277 -8.47 -10.05 17.25
CA ARG A 277 -9.08 -10.74 18.40
C ARG A 277 -10.28 -9.96 18.94
N ALA A 278 -10.13 -8.65 19.16
CA ALA A 278 -11.22 -7.81 19.65
C ALA A 278 -12.44 -7.82 18.71
N VAL A 279 -12.21 -7.78 17.38
CA VAL A 279 -13.29 -7.90 16.39
C VAL A 279 -13.98 -9.26 16.50
N SER A 280 -13.23 -10.35 16.66
CA SER A 280 -13.79 -11.68 16.86
C SER A 280 -14.64 -11.77 18.13
N ASP A 281 -14.19 -11.16 19.23
CA ASP A 281 -14.93 -11.16 20.50
C ASP A 281 -16.24 -10.38 20.37
N ILE A 282 -16.22 -9.20 19.74
CA ILE A 282 -17.42 -8.39 19.46
C ILE A 282 -18.41 -9.15 18.58
N GLN A 283 -17.92 -9.87 17.55
CA GLN A 283 -18.79 -10.68 16.69
C GLN A 283 -19.45 -11.82 17.46
N MET A 284 -18.69 -12.51 18.31
CA MET A 284 -19.21 -13.60 19.15
C MET A 284 -20.21 -13.09 20.20
N GLU A 285 -19.93 -11.95 20.83
CA GLU A 285 -20.86 -11.30 21.75
C GLU A 285 -22.16 -10.91 21.03
N GLY A 286 -22.06 -10.24 19.87
CA GLY A 286 -23.21 -9.89 19.05
C GLY A 286 -24.04 -11.09 18.62
N TRP A 287 -23.40 -12.23 18.31
CA TRP A 287 -24.11 -13.49 18.04
C TRP A 287 -24.85 -14.00 19.28
N ARG A 288 -24.21 -14.03 20.45
CA ARG A 288 -24.83 -14.47 21.71
C ARG A 288 -26.04 -13.61 22.06
N THR A 289 -25.91 -12.28 22.03
CA THR A 289 -27.03 -11.37 22.31
C THR A 289 -28.21 -11.58 21.36
N ARG A 290 -27.95 -11.85 20.07
CA ARG A 290 -29.02 -12.16 19.10
C ARG A 290 -29.71 -13.48 19.39
N VAL A 291 -28.96 -14.52 19.76
CA VAL A 291 -29.53 -15.82 20.14
C VAL A 291 -30.39 -15.66 21.39
N GLU A 292 -29.88 -15.03 22.45
CA GLU A 292 -30.65 -14.79 23.68
C GLU A 292 -31.93 -13.98 23.42
N SER A 293 -31.85 -12.94 22.59
CA SER A 293 -33.03 -12.15 22.22
C SER A 293 -34.02 -12.95 21.38
N SER A 294 -33.54 -13.79 20.46
CA SER A 294 -34.38 -14.66 19.64
C SER A 294 -35.10 -15.69 20.51
N ASP A 295 -34.39 -16.31 21.45
CA ASP A 295 -34.94 -17.30 22.38
C ASP A 295 -36.01 -16.68 23.27
N ARG A 296 -35.78 -15.47 23.82
CA ARG A 296 -36.81 -14.74 24.57
C ARG A 296 -38.04 -14.43 23.72
N MET A 297 -37.85 -13.98 22.48
CA MET A 297 -38.97 -13.70 21.57
C MET A 297 -39.76 -14.96 21.21
N ILE A 298 -39.08 -16.09 21.01
CA ILE A 298 -39.71 -17.39 20.76
C ILE A 298 -40.48 -17.86 22.00
N ALA A 299 -39.90 -17.71 23.20
CA ALA A 299 -40.57 -18.05 24.46
C ALA A 299 -41.84 -17.22 24.65
N LEU A 300 -41.76 -15.90 24.50
CA LEU A 300 -42.93 -15.00 24.56
C LEU A 300 -43.98 -15.35 23.52
N SER A 301 -43.57 -15.64 22.29
CA SER A 301 -44.49 -16.06 21.24
C SER A 301 -45.15 -17.40 21.57
N SER A 302 -44.41 -18.34 22.15
CA SER A 302 -44.96 -19.64 22.55
C SER A 302 -45.97 -19.49 23.68
N ASP A 303 -45.65 -18.67 24.68
CA ASP A 303 -46.53 -18.38 25.81
C ASP A 303 -47.82 -17.69 25.33
N GLN A 304 -47.70 -16.75 24.38
CA GLN A 304 -48.85 -16.10 23.75
C GLN A 304 -49.73 -17.07 22.94
N ILE A 305 -49.13 -17.97 22.14
CA ILE A 305 -49.88 -19.00 21.39
C ILE A 305 -50.62 -19.95 22.34
N ARG A 306 -50.00 -20.27 23.47
CA ARG A 306 -50.58 -21.15 24.50
C ARG A 306 -51.54 -20.41 25.43
N GLU A 307 -51.66 -19.09 25.28
CA GLU A 307 -52.45 -18.19 26.13
C GLU A 307 -52.10 -18.33 27.62
N VAL A 308 -50.82 -18.52 27.94
CA VAL A 308 -50.32 -18.68 29.31
C VAL A 308 -49.34 -17.57 29.70
N THR A 309 -49.22 -17.34 31.00
CA THR A 309 -48.19 -16.53 31.63
C THR A 309 -47.43 -17.40 32.63
N PRO A 310 -46.08 -17.46 32.56
CA PRO A 310 -45.28 -18.14 33.56
C PRO A 310 -45.26 -17.36 34.88
N VAL A 311 -45.60 -18.04 35.97
CA VAL A 311 -45.61 -17.50 37.33
C VAL A 311 -44.84 -18.41 38.27
N LYS A 312 -44.38 -17.86 39.39
CA LYS A 312 -43.59 -18.57 40.39
C LYS A 312 -44.16 -18.36 41.79
N ASP A 313 -44.15 -19.42 42.59
CA ASP A 313 -44.41 -19.35 44.02
C ASP A 313 -43.16 -18.84 44.75
N PRO A 314 -43.19 -17.64 45.38
CA PRO A 314 -42.01 -17.07 46.02
C PRO A 314 -41.58 -17.84 47.28
N ALA A 315 -42.48 -18.62 47.90
CA ALA A 315 -42.18 -19.37 49.11
C ALA A 315 -41.49 -20.71 48.83
N THR A 316 -41.83 -21.36 47.71
CA THR A 316 -41.33 -22.70 47.35
C THR A 316 -40.39 -22.70 46.15
N GLY A 317 -40.42 -21.65 45.34
CA GLY A 317 -39.69 -21.56 44.08
C GLY A 317 -40.32 -22.36 42.93
N GLN A 318 -41.49 -22.98 43.13
CA GLN A 318 -42.17 -23.78 42.12
C GLN A 318 -42.77 -22.89 41.02
N GLU A 319 -42.60 -23.30 39.76
CA GLU A 319 -43.07 -22.58 38.58
C GLU A 319 -44.37 -23.20 38.01
N PHE A 320 -45.25 -22.35 37.49
CA PHE A 320 -46.52 -22.73 36.89
C PHE A 320 -46.77 -21.89 35.63
N GLU A 321 -47.48 -22.46 34.66
CA GLU A 321 -48.00 -21.72 33.51
C GLU A 321 -49.52 -21.59 33.66
N LEU A 322 -50.02 -20.37 33.88
CA LEU A 322 -51.44 -20.10 34.13
C LEU A 322 -52.04 -19.24 33.02
N PRO A 323 -53.36 -19.29 32.78
CA PRO A 323 -53.99 -18.52 31.70
C PRO A 323 -53.68 -17.02 31.78
N ASN A 324 -53.28 -16.43 30.66
CA ASN A 324 -52.89 -15.01 30.59
C ASN A 324 -54.06 -14.01 30.63
N THR A 325 -55.31 -14.51 30.71
CA THR A 325 -56.53 -13.71 30.83
C THR A 325 -56.73 -13.10 32.21
N TYR A 326 -55.97 -13.57 33.21
CA TYR A 326 -56.00 -13.10 34.59
C TYR A 326 -54.69 -12.37 34.93
N SER A 327 -54.78 -11.37 35.82
CA SER A 327 -53.65 -10.50 36.21
C SER A 327 -53.10 -10.82 37.59
N THR A 328 -53.85 -11.57 38.41
CA THR A 328 -53.44 -11.93 39.77
C THR A 328 -53.71 -13.40 40.05
N PHE A 329 -52.71 -14.10 40.57
CA PHE A 329 -52.76 -15.53 40.86
C PHE A 329 -52.40 -15.80 42.33
N TYR A 330 -53.14 -16.69 42.98
CA TYR A 330 -52.87 -17.17 44.32
C TYR A 330 -52.91 -18.70 44.36
N ARG A 331 -52.16 -19.28 45.30
CA ARG A 331 -52.14 -20.71 45.57
C ARG A 331 -52.27 -20.97 47.07
N ASN A 332 -53.02 -21.99 47.46
CA ASN A 332 -53.12 -22.43 48.85
C ASN A 332 -52.28 -23.70 49.11
N PRO A 333 -52.05 -24.09 50.39
CA PRO A 333 -51.30 -25.30 50.74
C PRO A 333 -51.92 -26.61 50.20
N GLN A 334 -53.21 -26.61 49.90
CA GLN A 334 -53.95 -27.74 49.34
C GLN A 334 -53.71 -27.91 47.84
N GLY A 335 -53.05 -26.95 47.18
CA GLY A 335 -52.71 -26.98 45.76
C GLY A 335 -53.77 -26.38 44.84
N GLU A 336 -54.76 -25.69 45.39
CA GLU A 336 -55.79 -24.98 44.63
C GLU A 336 -55.27 -23.63 44.15
N PHE A 337 -55.81 -23.16 43.02
CA PHE A 337 -55.47 -21.87 42.42
C PHE A 337 -56.66 -20.93 42.43
N LEU A 338 -56.40 -19.67 42.76
CA LEU A 338 -57.35 -18.58 42.62
C LEU A 338 -56.78 -17.59 41.61
N MET A 339 -57.61 -17.19 40.64
CA MET A 339 -57.23 -16.30 39.53
C MET A 339 -58.22 -15.15 39.43
N SER A 340 -57.73 -13.93 39.24
CA SER A 340 -58.55 -12.75 39.08
C SER A 340 -58.03 -11.83 37.97
N ALA A 341 -58.94 -11.21 37.24
CA ALA A 341 -58.62 -10.20 36.23
C ALA A 341 -58.38 -8.81 36.86
N ASP A 342 -58.84 -8.60 38.10
CA ASP A 342 -58.61 -7.35 38.83
C ASP A 342 -57.20 -7.36 39.46
N PRO A 343 -56.28 -6.45 39.05
CA PRO A 343 -54.93 -6.39 39.58
C PRO A 343 -54.85 -5.98 41.06
N ASN A 344 -55.93 -5.42 41.61
CA ASN A 344 -56.02 -5.05 43.03
C ASN A 344 -56.68 -6.14 43.89
N PHE A 345 -57.02 -7.28 43.29
CA PHE A 345 -57.69 -8.37 44.00
C PHE A 345 -56.83 -8.93 45.14
N ARG A 346 -57.42 -9.04 46.33
CA ARG A 346 -56.81 -9.65 47.51
C ARG A 346 -57.60 -10.86 47.98
N ALA A 347 -57.01 -12.04 47.90
CA ALA A 347 -57.66 -13.29 48.30
C ALA A 347 -58.13 -13.28 49.77
N SER A 348 -57.38 -12.61 50.65
CA SER A 348 -57.69 -12.48 52.08
C SER A 348 -59.00 -11.74 52.38
N GLU A 349 -59.49 -10.91 51.45
CA GLU A 349 -60.73 -10.14 51.65
C GLU A 349 -61.98 -10.99 51.42
N LEU A 350 -61.90 -11.98 50.53
CA LEU A 350 -63.01 -12.89 50.20
C LEU A 350 -62.91 -14.22 50.96
N PHE A 351 -61.70 -14.66 51.29
CA PHE A 351 -61.44 -15.93 51.99
C PHE A 351 -60.59 -15.69 53.26
N PRO A 352 -61.15 -15.03 54.29
CA PRO A 352 -60.39 -14.58 55.47
C PRO A 352 -59.91 -15.73 56.38
N HIS A 353 -60.43 -16.94 56.20
CA HIS A 353 -60.05 -18.12 56.98
C HIS A 353 -59.16 -19.10 56.21
N GLU A 354 -58.74 -18.76 54.99
CA GLU A 354 -57.88 -19.58 54.13
C GLU A 354 -56.52 -18.90 53.92
N ASN A 355 -55.48 -19.70 53.74
CA ASN A 355 -54.12 -19.19 53.53
C ASN A 355 -53.77 -19.21 52.05
N TRP A 356 -53.74 -18.03 51.42
CA TRP A 356 -53.46 -17.85 50.00
C TRP A 356 -52.14 -17.12 49.81
N THR A 357 -51.20 -17.76 49.11
CA THR A 357 -49.91 -17.16 48.74
C THR A 357 -50.02 -16.59 47.34
N ARG A 358 -49.66 -15.32 47.17
CA ARG A 358 -49.65 -14.67 45.85
C ARG A 358 -48.47 -15.20 45.03
N LEU A 359 -48.73 -15.57 43.78
CA LEU A 359 -47.69 -15.94 42.82
C LEU A 359 -47.14 -14.68 42.14
N GLU A 360 -45.86 -14.71 41.78
CA GLU A 360 -45.15 -13.61 41.12
C GLU A 360 -44.91 -13.92 39.65
N ASP A 361 -44.90 -12.89 38.81
CA ASP A 361 -44.56 -13.05 37.39
C ASP A 361 -43.10 -13.53 37.26
N ASN A 362 -42.89 -14.53 36.41
CA ASN A 362 -41.56 -15.10 36.15
C ASN A 362 -41.26 -15.11 34.64
N PRO A 363 -41.03 -13.93 34.02
CA PRO A 363 -40.71 -13.86 32.60
C PRO A 363 -39.40 -14.63 32.31
N ARG A 364 -39.43 -15.47 31.26
CA ARG A 364 -38.33 -16.35 30.85
C ARG A 364 -37.17 -15.63 30.16
#